data_AF-A0A350XHZ8-F1
#
_entry.id   AF-A0A350XHZ8-F1
#
_cell.length_a   1.000
_cell.length_b   1.000
_cell.length_c   1.000
_cell.angle_alpha   90.00
_cell.angle_beta   90.00
_cell.angle_gamma   90.00
#
_symmetry.space_group_name_H-M   'P 1'
#
loop_
_entity.id
_entity.type
_entity.pdbx_description
1 polymer ?
#
loop_
_entity_poly.entity_id
_entity_poly.type
_entity_poly.pdbx_seq_one_letter_code
_entity_poly.pdbx_strand_id
1 'polypeptide(L)'
;MLSRVANSIYWLNRYVERADNVARFIDVNLNLILDFPTGVAEQWEPLVLTTGDTPIFKERYGQATAENVIQFLAFDSEYPNSIVACLQRARENARSIREIISSEMWEQVNAFYLMVKEAAKEQTLAELHEFFTQV
;
A
#
# COMPACT_ATOMS: atom_id res chain seq x y z
N MET A 1 19.62 13.50 -20.43
CA MET A 1 19.64 12.24 -19.66
C MET A 1 19.50 12.44 -18.15
N LEU A 2 20.17 13.43 -17.53
CA LEU A 2 20.06 13.73 -16.08
C LEU A 2 18.63 13.95 -15.57
N SER A 3 17.79 14.65 -16.33
CA SER A 3 16.38 14.90 -15.96
C SER A 3 15.55 13.62 -15.80
N ARG A 4 15.80 12.58 -16.62
CA ARG A 4 15.09 11.30 -16.53
C ARG A 4 15.50 10.51 -15.30
N VAL A 5 16.79 10.45 -14.99
CA VAL A 5 17.30 9.77 -13.79
C VAL A 5 16.78 10.44 -12.53
N ALA A 6 16.86 11.77 -12.45
CA ALA A 6 16.34 12.53 -11.32
C ALA A 6 14.83 12.31 -11.13
N ASN A 7 14.06 12.31 -12.22
CA ASN A 7 12.63 12.01 -12.18
C ASN A 7 12.36 10.58 -11.66
N SER A 8 13.09 9.58 -12.14
CA SER A 8 12.94 8.19 -11.67
C SER A 8 13.30 8.03 -10.19
N ILE A 9 14.35 8.68 -9.71
CA ILE A 9 14.72 8.67 -8.29
C ILE A 9 13.62 9.33 -7.45
N TYR A 10 13.14 10.51 -7.87
CA TYR A 10 12.07 11.21 -7.17
C TYR A 10 10.81 10.33 -7.04
N TRP A 11 10.33 9.78 -8.15
CA TRP A 11 9.11 8.98 -8.15
C TRP A 11 9.28 7.65 -7.44
N LEU A 12 10.44 6.98 -7.55
CA LEU A 12 10.74 5.79 -6.76
C LEU A 12 10.51 6.04 -5.28
N ASN A 13 11.20 7.05 -4.72
CA ASN A 13 11.12 7.34 -3.29
C ASN A 13 9.71 7.76 -2.90
N ARG A 14 9.07 8.60 -3.73
CA ARG A 14 7.73 9.11 -3.48
C ARG A 14 6.65 8.02 -3.49
N TYR A 15 6.84 6.94 -4.27
CA TYR A 15 5.95 5.79 -4.26
C TYR A 15 6.22 4.85 -3.08
N VAL A 16 7.48 4.62 -2.71
CA VAL A 16 7.83 3.83 -1.52
C VAL A 16 7.27 4.48 -0.26
N GLU A 17 7.48 5.78 -0.08
CA GLU A 17 6.94 6.53 1.07
C GLU A 17 5.41 6.45 1.16
N ARG A 18 4.72 6.44 0.01
CA ARG A 18 3.25 6.34 0.00
C ARG A 18 2.76 4.94 0.38
N ALA A 19 3.43 3.90 -0.12
CA ALA A 19 3.14 2.53 0.25
C ALA A 19 3.29 2.33 1.77
N ASP A 20 4.39 2.80 2.34
CA ASP A 20 4.68 2.78 3.78
C ASP A 20 3.63 3.57 4.60
N ASN A 21 3.30 4.80 4.20
CA ASN A 21 2.28 5.60 4.89
C ASN A 21 0.89 4.92 4.91
N VAL A 22 0.48 4.31 3.79
CA VAL A 22 -0.79 3.59 3.71
C VAL A 22 -0.76 2.33 4.57
N ALA A 23 0.33 1.57 4.56
CA ALA A 23 0.52 0.40 5.41
C ALA A 23 0.38 0.75 6.89
N ARG A 24 1.05 1.82 7.34
CA ARG A 24 0.93 2.31 8.73
C ARG A 24 -0.47 2.75 9.10
N PHE A 25 -1.21 3.38 8.18
CA PHE A 25 -2.61 3.73 8.46
C PHE A 25 -3.48 2.50 8.69
N ILE A 26 -3.28 1.45 7.90
CA ILE A 26 -4.00 0.18 8.05
C ILE A 26 -3.58 -0.52 9.36
N ASP A 27 -2.28 -0.61 9.63
CA ASP A 27 -1.75 -1.24 10.85
C ASP A 27 -2.28 -0.58 12.12
N VAL A 28 -2.22 0.75 12.20
CA VAL A 28 -2.75 1.50 13.35
C VAL A 28 -4.25 1.25 13.52
N ASN A 29 -5.02 1.20 12.43
CA ASN A 29 -6.45 0.92 12.51
C ASN A 29 -6.75 -0.52 12.97
N LEU A 30 -5.98 -1.51 12.47
CA LEU A 30 -6.07 -2.90 12.91
C LEU A 30 -5.81 -3.03 14.42
N ASN A 31 -4.76 -2.37 14.91
CA ASN A 31 -4.43 -2.35 16.34
C ASN A 31 -5.54 -1.69 17.17
N LEU A 32 -6.08 -0.56 16.72
CA LEU A 32 -7.17 0.12 17.43
C LEU A 32 -8.40 -0.77 17.57
N ILE A 33 -8.78 -1.51 16.52
CA ILE A 33 -9.99 -2.35 16.54
C ILE A 33 -9.91 -3.47 17.58
N LEU A 34 -8.71 -3.96 17.92
CA LEU A 34 -8.53 -4.98 18.96
C LEU A 34 -8.93 -4.48 20.36
N ASP A 35 -8.85 -3.17 20.60
CA ASP A 35 -9.12 -2.54 21.90
C ASP A 35 -10.58 -2.09 22.09
N PHE A 36 -11.41 -2.10 21.03
CA PHE A 36 -12.81 -1.64 21.11
C PHE A 36 -13.81 -2.79 21.26
N PRO A 37 -14.91 -2.58 22.03
CA PRO A 37 -15.99 -3.56 22.09
C PRO A 37 -16.62 -3.77 20.71
N THR A 38 -16.82 -5.04 20.35
CA THR A 38 -17.49 -5.47 19.10
C THR A 38 -18.81 -4.72 18.91
N GLY A 39 -18.93 -3.93 17.83
CA GLY A 39 -20.16 -3.21 17.49
C GLY A 39 -19.97 -1.80 16.92
N VAL A 40 -18.77 -1.21 16.99
CA VAL A 40 -18.48 0.08 16.34
C VAL A 40 -18.12 -0.15 14.87
N ALA A 41 -19.15 -0.40 14.05
CA ALA A 41 -19.03 -0.78 12.64
C ALA A 41 -18.50 0.31 11.68
N GLU A 42 -17.94 1.41 12.19
CA GLU A 42 -17.63 2.62 11.40
C GLU A 42 -16.15 3.06 11.47
N GLN A 43 -15.22 2.19 11.89
CA GLN A 43 -13.81 2.60 12.06
C GLN A 43 -12.98 2.63 10.76
N TRP A 44 -13.49 2.12 9.64
CA TRP A 44 -12.75 2.03 8.38
C TRP A 44 -13.08 3.15 7.38
N GLU A 45 -14.25 3.79 7.48
CA GLU A 45 -14.61 4.92 6.60
C GLU A 45 -13.65 6.12 6.75
N PRO A 46 -13.15 6.49 7.95
CA PRO A 46 -12.14 7.54 8.11
C PRO A 46 -10.85 7.32 7.33
N LEU A 47 -10.42 6.07 7.12
CA LEU A 47 -9.22 5.77 6.32
C LEU A 47 -9.44 6.15 4.86
N VAL A 48 -10.60 5.77 4.31
CA VAL A 48 -10.98 6.13 2.94
C VAL A 48 -11.15 7.65 2.79
N LEU A 49 -11.79 8.31 3.76
CA LEU A 49 -11.97 9.76 3.74
C LEU A 49 -10.62 10.50 3.71
N THR A 50 -9.62 10.01 4.44
CA THR A 50 -8.28 10.62 4.51
C THR A 50 -7.54 10.58 3.17
N THR A 51 -7.84 9.61 2.29
CA THR A 51 -7.26 9.56 0.94
C THR A 51 -7.83 10.64 0.00
N GLY A 52 -9.01 11.18 0.30
CA GLY A 52 -9.76 12.05 -0.62
C GLY A 52 -10.46 11.31 -1.76
N ASP A 53 -10.30 9.99 -1.88
CA ASP A 53 -10.80 9.18 -3.00
C ASP A 53 -12.12 8.44 -2.67
N THR A 54 -12.91 9.00 -1.76
CA THR A 54 -14.19 8.41 -1.32
C THR A 54 -15.17 8.12 -2.47
N PRO A 55 -15.32 8.99 -3.49
CA PRO A 55 -16.19 8.68 -4.63
C PRO A 55 -15.76 7.41 -5.38
N ILE A 56 -14.45 7.26 -5.62
CA ILE A 56 -13.87 6.10 -6.32
C ILE A 56 -14.08 4.84 -5.49
N PHE A 57 -13.85 4.92 -4.18
CA PHE A 57 -14.09 3.81 -3.27
C PHE A 57 -15.57 3.39 -3.26
N LYS A 58 -16.50 4.33 -3.07
CA LYS A 58 -17.94 4.04 -2.99
C LYS A 58 -18.47 3.45 -4.29
N GLU A 59 -17.97 3.89 -5.44
CA GLU A 59 -18.34 3.33 -6.74
C GLU A 59 -17.91 1.86 -6.89
N ARG A 60 -16.69 1.52 -6.44
CA ARG A 60 -16.08 0.20 -6.69
C ARG A 60 -16.32 -0.84 -5.60
N TYR A 61 -16.40 -0.40 -4.34
CA TYR A 61 -16.45 -1.25 -3.15
C TYR A 61 -17.68 -1.02 -2.27
N GLY A 62 -18.38 0.10 -2.43
CA GLY A 62 -19.60 0.39 -1.67
C GLY A 62 -19.31 0.72 -0.20
N GLN A 63 -19.52 -0.25 0.70
CA GLN A 63 -19.41 -0.05 2.15
C GLN A 63 -17.95 -0.16 2.62
N ALA A 64 -17.58 0.71 3.57
CA ALA A 64 -16.26 0.71 4.20
C ALA A 64 -16.14 -0.38 5.28
N THR A 65 -16.19 -1.65 4.86
CA THR A 65 -15.83 -2.79 5.71
C THR A 65 -14.30 -2.97 5.74
N ALA A 66 -13.77 -3.65 6.75
CA ALA A 66 -12.33 -3.98 6.84
C ALA A 66 -11.78 -4.57 5.53
N GLU A 67 -12.44 -5.61 5.02
CA GLU A 67 -12.06 -6.31 3.79
C GLU A 67 -11.99 -5.35 2.59
N ASN A 68 -13.07 -4.62 2.32
CA ASN A 68 -13.12 -3.64 1.23
C ASN A 68 -12.05 -2.54 1.34
N VAL A 69 -11.83 -1.99 2.53
CA VAL A 69 -10.86 -0.90 2.71
C VAL A 69 -9.43 -1.42 2.57
N ILE A 70 -9.10 -2.57 3.14
CA ILE A 70 -7.79 -3.21 2.96
C ILE A 70 -7.59 -3.56 1.48
N GLN A 71 -8.59 -4.14 0.82
CA GLN A 71 -8.49 -4.47 -0.60
C GLN A 71 -8.23 -3.22 -1.45
N PHE A 72 -8.97 -2.14 -1.23
CA PHE A 72 -8.81 -0.89 -1.96
C PHE A 72 -7.44 -0.24 -1.71
N LEU A 73 -7.02 -0.12 -0.44
CA LEU A 73 -5.81 0.62 -0.08
C LEU A 73 -4.52 -0.21 -0.24
N ALA A 74 -4.56 -1.53 -0.11
CA ALA A 74 -3.37 -2.37 -0.17
C ALA A 74 -3.20 -3.09 -1.50
N PHE A 75 -4.27 -3.73 -2.00
CA PHE A 75 -4.14 -4.80 -3.01
C PHE A 75 -4.81 -4.50 -4.36
N ASP A 76 -5.52 -3.39 -4.48
CA ASP A 76 -6.17 -2.98 -5.72
C ASP A 76 -5.15 -2.40 -6.72
N SER A 77 -4.75 -3.19 -7.72
CA SER A 77 -3.80 -2.76 -8.74
C SER A 77 -4.33 -1.67 -9.68
N GLU A 78 -5.65 -1.52 -9.78
CA GLU A 78 -6.28 -0.50 -10.62
C GLU A 78 -6.36 0.85 -9.89
N TYR A 79 -6.30 0.86 -8.55
CA TYR A 79 -6.23 2.09 -7.77
C TYR A 79 -4.79 2.62 -7.70
N PRO A 80 -4.48 3.79 -8.29
CA PRO A 80 -3.10 4.31 -8.42
C PRO A 80 -2.33 4.54 -7.11
N ASN A 81 -3.04 4.66 -5.99
CA ASN A 81 -2.49 4.97 -4.67
C ASN A 81 -2.50 3.77 -3.74
N SER A 82 -2.89 2.57 -4.21
CA SER A 82 -2.74 1.36 -3.40
C SER A 82 -1.28 1.02 -3.16
N ILE A 83 -0.99 0.27 -2.09
CA ILE A 83 0.37 -0.20 -1.77
C ILE A 83 0.94 -0.97 -2.98
N VAL A 84 0.20 -1.94 -3.53
CA VAL A 84 0.67 -2.76 -4.65
C VAL A 84 0.95 -1.92 -5.91
N ALA A 85 0.09 -0.96 -6.24
CA ALA A 85 0.28 -0.11 -7.42
C ALA A 85 1.46 0.87 -7.23
N CYS A 86 1.63 1.42 -6.03
CA CYS A 86 2.78 2.24 -5.67
C CYS A 86 4.08 1.45 -5.79
N LEU A 87 4.15 0.25 -5.22
CA LEU A 87 5.36 -0.59 -5.29
C LEU A 87 5.67 -1.08 -6.69
N GLN A 88 4.65 -1.38 -7.49
CA GLN A 88 4.84 -1.69 -8.90
C GLN A 88 5.52 -0.52 -9.63
N ARG A 89 5.04 0.71 -9.43
CA ARG A 89 5.65 1.91 -10.03
C ARG A 89 7.03 2.22 -9.46
N ALA A 90 7.25 2.03 -8.16
CA ALA A 90 8.56 2.19 -7.53
C ALA A 90 9.58 1.22 -8.15
N ARG A 91 9.20 -0.06 -8.30
CA ARG A 91 10.00 -1.10 -8.93
C ARG A 91 10.32 -0.79 -10.38
N GLU A 92 9.36 -0.30 -11.16
CA GLU A 92 9.63 0.08 -12.56
C GLU A 92 10.58 1.29 -12.65
N ASN A 93 10.44 2.27 -11.77
CA ASN A 93 11.40 3.38 -11.68
C ASN A 93 12.80 2.86 -11.31
N ALA A 94 12.92 2.00 -10.29
CA ALA A 94 14.18 1.38 -9.86
C ALA A 94 14.84 0.59 -11.01
N ARG A 95 14.04 -0.17 -11.77
CA ARG A 95 14.52 -0.97 -12.91
C ARG A 95 15.14 -0.09 -13.98
N SER A 96 14.52 1.06 -14.26
CA SER A 96 14.98 2.00 -15.28
C SER A 96 16.30 2.70 -14.95
N ILE A 97 16.70 2.71 -13.67
CA ILE A 97 17.93 3.35 -13.17
C ILE A 97 18.86 2.35 -12.45
N ARG A 98 18.79 1.06 -12.81
CA ARG A 98 19.59 -0.01 -12.18
C ARG A 98 21.11 0.24 -12.19
N GLU A 99 21.61 1.02 -13.15
CA GLU A 99 23.04 1.37 -13.23
C GLU A 99 23.43 2.51 -12.26
N ILE A 100 22.45 3.17 -11.64
CA ILE A 100 22.65 4.32 -10.75
C ILE A 100 22.44 3.94 -9.28
N ILE A 101 21.46 3.08 -9.00
CA ILE A 101 21.16 2.59 -7.64
C ILE A 101 22.02 1.36 -7.29
N SER A 102 22.20 1.08 -6.01
CA SER A 102 22.87 -0.15 -5.58
C SER A 102 22.04 -1.39 -5.90
N SER A 103 22.71 -2.54 -6.08
CA SER A 103 22.03 -3.83 -6.23
C SER A 103 21.15 -4.14 -5.03
N GLU A 104 21.61 -3.80 -3.83
CA GLU A 104 20.84 -3.94 -2.59
C GLU A 104 19.55 -3.13 -2.62
N MET A 105 19.59 -1.87 -3.05
CA MET A 105 18.38 -1.04 -3.16
C MET A 105 17.37 -1.64 -4.15
N TRP A 106 17.86 -2.15 -5.29
CA TRP A 106 17.01 -2.86 -6.24
C TRP A 106 16.38 -4.11 -5.61
N GLU A 107 17.17 -4.92 -4.92
CA GLU A 107 16.73 -6.16 -4.27
C GLU A 107 15.66 -5.87 -3.22
N GLN A 108 15.85 -4.86 -2.38
CA GLN A 108 14.87 -4.46 -1.36
C GLN A 108 13.54 -4.00 -1.98
N VAL A 109 13.58 -3.12 -3.00
CA VAL A 109 12.36 -2.66 -3.68
C VAL A 109 11.63 -3.83 -4.37
N ASN A 110 12.38 -4.74 -5.00
CA ASN A 110 11.80 -5.90 -5.66
C ASN A 110 11.23 -6.92 -4.66
N ALA A 111 11.94 -7.19 -3.57
CA ALA A 111 11.49 -8.08 -2.51
C ALA A 111 10.21 -7.55 -1.84
N PHE A 112 10.17 -6.25 -1.55
CA PHE A 112 8.99 -5.62 -0.98
C PHE A 112 7.77 -5.73 -1.92
N TYR A 113 7.93 -5.43 -3.21
CA TYR A 113 6.86 -5.66 -4.19
C TYR A 113 6.35 -7.11 -4.22
N LEU A 114 7.27 -8.09 -4.18
CA LEU A 114 6.91 -9.51 -4.20
C LEU A 114 6.20 -9.94 -2.91
N MET A 115 6.66 -9.46 -1.76
CA MET A 115 6.02 -9.69 -0.46
C MET A 115 4.56 -9.21 -0.48
N VAL A 116 4.30 -7.97 -0.88
CA VAL A 116 2.93 -7.43 -0.96
C VAL A 116 2.08 -8.19 -1.98
N LYS A 117 2.66 -8.60 -3.10
CA LYS A 117 1.95 -9.37 -4.13
C LYS A 117 1.59 -10.78 -3.65
N GLU A 118 2.42 -11.39 -2.81
CA GLU A 118 2.12 -12.70 -2.22
C GLU A 118 1.04 -12.57 -1.15
N ALA A 119 1.15 -11.56 -0.27
CA ALA A 119 0.13 -11.25 0.73
C ALA A 119 -1.25 -10.98 0.13
N ALA A 120 -1.33 -10.41 -1.08
CA ALA A 120 -2.61 -10.23 -1.77
C ALA A 120 -3.37 -11.54 -2.06
N LYS A 121 -2.70 -12.69 -2.03
CA LYS A 121 -3.30 -14.02 -2.25
C LYS A 121 -3.80 -14.68 -0.96
N GLU A 122 -3.27 -14.26 0.20
CA GLU A 122 -3.57 -14.81 1.52
C GLU A 122 -4.39 -13.77 2.31
N GLN A 123 -5.69 -13.99 2.46
CA GLN A 123 -6.64 -12.94 2.86
C GLN A 123 -7.18 -13.07 4.30
N THR A 124 -6.59 -13.90 5.17
CA THR A 124 -7.11 -13.93 6.54
C THR A 124 -6.67 -12.70 7.34
N LEU A 125 -7.54 -12.21 8.22
CA LEU A 125 -7.27 -11.00 9.01
C LEU A 125 -6.01 -11.13 9.89
N ALA A 126 -5.71 -12.34 10.37
CA ALA A 126 -4.52 -12.63 11.17
C ALA A 126 -3.22 -12.54 10.34
N GLU A 127 -3.22 -13.12 9.13
CA GLU A 127 -2.10 -13.01 8.17
C GLU A 127 -1.86 -11.56 7.75
N LEU A 128 -2.94 -10.79 7.56
CA LEU A 128 -2.84 -9.37 7.22
C LEU A 128 -2.20 -8.54 8.34
N HIS A 129 -2.53 -8.80 9.61
CA HIS A 129 -1.90 -8.09 10.72
C HIS A 129 -0.39 -8.37 10.84
N GLU A 130 0.00 -9.64 10.69
CA GLU A 130 1.42 -10.01 10.65
C GLU A 130 2.14 -9.35 9.47
N PHE A 131 1.51 -9.34 8.29
CA PHE A 131 2.02 -8.67 7.10
C PHE A 131 2.25 -7.18 7.34
N PHE A 132 1.26 -6.44 7.86
CA PHE A 132 1.41 -5.00 8.07
C PHE A 132 2.44 -4.63 9.15
N THR A 133 2.81 -5.56 10.03
CA THR A 133 3.92 -5.36 10.98
C THR A 133 5.30 -5.47 10.29
N GLN A 134 5.38 -6.16 9.15
CA GLN A 134 6.63 -6.38 8.39
C GLN A 134 6.88 -5.32 7.30
N VAL A 135 5.87 -4.51 6.97
CA VAL A 135 5.91 -3.45 5.95
C VAL A 135 6.43 -2.15 6.56
#